data_AF-A0A251XIC3-F1
#
_entry.id   AF-A0A251XIC3-F1
#
_cell.length_a   1.000
_cell.length_b   1.000
_cell.length_c   1.000
_cell.angle_alpha   90.00
_cell.angle_beta   90.00
_cell.angle_gamma   90.00
#
_symmetry.space_group_name_H-M   'P 1'
#
loop_
_entity.id
_entity.type
_entity.pdbx_description
1 polymer ?
#
loop_
_entity_poly.entity_id
_entity_poly.type
_entity_poly.pdbx_seq_one_letter_code
_entity_poly.pdbx_strand_id
1 'polypeptide(L)' 'MTRPSVVVLDYGSGNVHSAVKALELAGADVELTGDPKRAHEADGLLVPGSGRSPP' A
#
# COMPACT_ATOMS: atom_id res chain seq x y z
N MET A 1 -14.75 14.39 7.91
CA MET A 1 -13.74 13.36 8.20
C MET A 1 -12.61 13.50 7.21
N THR A 2 -11.38 13.64 7.68
CA THR A 2 -10.18 13.48 6.84
C THR A 2 -10.05 12.02 6.45
N ARG A 3 -9.74 11.72 5.18
CA ARG A 3 -9.38 10.37 4.75
C ARG A 3 -7.90 10.17 5.06
N PRO A 4 -7.50 9.07 5.73
CA PRO A 4 -6.10 8.80 5.99
C PRO A 4 -5.36 8.53 4.68
N SER A 5 -4.18 9.12 4.51
CA SER A 5 -3.29 8.85 3.38
C SER A 5 -2.49 7.58 3.65
N VAL A 6 -2.61 6.58 2.77
CA VAL A 6 -1.90 5.31 2.89
C VAL A 6 -1.11 5.05 1.62
N VAL A 7 0.19 4.86 1.77
CA VAL A 7 1.05 4.45 0.66
C VAL A 7 1.15 2.94 0.62
N VAL A 8 1.03 2.36 -0.58
CA VAL A 8 1.30 0.94 -0.83
C VAL A 8 2.62 0.83 -1.57
N LEU A 9 3.58 0.10 -0.99
CA LEU A 9 4.87 -0.13 -1.62
C LEU A 9 4.68 -0.96 -2.90
N ASP A 10 4.95 -0.34 -4.05
CA ASP A 10 5.00 -1.05 -5.32
C ASP A 10 6.36 -1.71 -5.50
N TYR A 11 6.41 -3.03 -5.31
CA TYR A 11 7.61 -3.84 -5.55
C TYR A 11 7.49 -4.73 -6.80
N GLY A 12 6.52 -4.46 -7.68
CA GLY A 12 6.33 -5.21 -8.93
C GLY A 12 5.63 -6.57 -8.77
N SER A 13 4.98 -6.80 -7.63
CA SER A 13 4.22 -8.03 -7.38
C SER A 13 2.73 -7.84 -7.65
N GLY A 14 2.13 -8.79 -8.36
CA GLY A 14 0.73 -8.75 -8.79
C GLY A 14 -0.31 -8.61 -7.67
N ASN A 15 0.10 -8.72 -6.41
CA ASN A 15 -0.78 -8.63 -5.24
C ASN A 15 -1.09 -7.19 -4.79
N VAL A 16 -0.46 -6.17 -5.36
CA VAL A 16 -0.67 -4.77 -4.97
C VAL A 16 -2.10 -4.26 -5.21
N HIS A 17 -2.78 -4.74 -6.26
CA HIS A 17 -4.13 -4.29 -6.61
C HIS A 17 -5.18 -4.68 -5.56
N SER A 18 -5.08 -5.89 -5.00
CA SER A 18 -6.00 -6.35 -3.95
C SER A 18 -5.84 -5.53 -2.67
N ALA A 19 -4.59 -5.19 -2.33
CA ALA A 19 -4.26 -4.35 -1.19
C ALA A 19 -4.83 -2.94 -1.33
N VAL A 20 -4.64 -2.29 -2.49
CA VAL A 20 -5.19 -0.96 -2.76
C VAL A 20 -6.71 -0.96 -2.62
N LYS A 21 -7.38 -1.92 -3.26
CA LYS A 21 -8.83 -2.00 -3.23
C LYS A 21 -9.40 -2.19 -1.82
N ALA A 22 -8.72 -2.97 -0.98
CA ALA A 22 -9.12 -3.14 0.42
C ALA A 22 -8.99 -1.83 1.23
N LEU A 23 -7.93 -1.06 1.00
CA LEU A 23 -7.70 0.22 1.67
C LEU A 23 -8.69 1.30 1.19
N GLU A 24 -8.99 1.37 -0.11
CA GLU A 24 -10.02 2.27 -0.65
C GLU A 24 -11.40 1.96 -0.07
N LEU A 25 -11.75 0.67 0.04
CA LEU A 25 -13.01 0.23 0.68
C LEU A 25 -13.08 0.58 2.17
N ALA A 26 -11.94 0.64 2.86
CA ALA A 26 -11.84 1.11 4.24
C ALA A 26 -11.95 2.65 4.36
N GLY A 27 -11.97 3.37 3.24
CA GLY A 27 -12.10 4.83 3.19
C GLY A 27 -10.78 5.60 3.24
N ALA A 28 -9.65 4.92 3.01
CA ALA A 28 -8.34 5.56 2.89
C ALA A 28 -8.11 6.13 1.48
N ASP A 29 -7.26 7.15 1.40
CA ASP A 29 -6.70 7.65 0.15
C ASP A 29 -5.39 6.91 -0.12
N VAL A 30 -5.31 6.19 -1.24
CA VAL A 30 -4.25 5.19 -1.45
C VAL A 30 -3.34 5.57 -2.60
N GLU A 31 -2.04 5.66 -2.34
CA GLU A 31 -1.01 5.94 -3.35
C GLU A 31 -0.07 4.74 -3.51
N LEU A 32 0.05 4.22 -4.74
CA LEU A 32 1.03 3.19 -5.09
C LEU A 32 2.36 3.87 -5.46
N THR A 33 3.41 3.62 -4.69
CA THR A 33 4.72 4.23 -4.96
C THR A 33 5.86 3.44 -4.33
N GLY A 34 7.01 3.45 -5.01
CA GLY A 34 8.29 2.98 -4.47
C GLY A 34 9.13 4.09 -3.85
N ASP A 35 8.64 5.33 -3.82
CA ASP A 35 9.39 6.48 -3.31
C ASP A 35 9.31 6.53 -1.76
N PRO A 36 10.43 6.36 -1.04
CA PRO A 36 10.45 6.42 0.42
C PRO A 36 10.02 7.79 0.96
N LYS A 37 10.16 8.88 0.19
CA LYS A 37 9.66 10.20 0.62
C LYS A 37 8.15 10.21 0.75
N ARG A 38 7.44 9.59 -0.20
CA ARG A 38 5.97 9.51 -0.14
C ARG A 38 5.49 8.67 1.03
N ALA A 39 6.19 7.56 1.31
CA ALA A 39 5.92 6.74 2.48
C ALA A 39 6.12 7.50 3.81
N HIS A 40 7.04 8.46 3.86
CA HIS A 40 7.26 9.31 5.04
C HIS A 40 6.20 10.39 5.24
N GLU A 41 5.61 10.91 4.15
CA GLU A 41 4.57 11.94 4.21
C GLU A 41 3.16 11.36 4.44
N ALA A 42 2.98 10.05 4.23
CA ALA A 42 1.70 9.37 4.42
C ALA A 42 1.40 9.07 5.90
N ASP A 43 0.12 8.96 6.25
CA ASP A 43 -0.31 8.52 7.58
C ASP A 43 -0.01 7.03 7.83
N GLY A 44 0.19 6.25 6.75
CA GLY A 44 0.53 4.83 6.84
C GLY A 44 1.23 4.28 5.60
N LEU A 45 2.00 3.21 5.80
CA LEU A 45 2.67 2.44 4.76
C LEU A 45 2.22 0.98 4.81
N LEU A 46 1.70 0.47 3.69
CA LEU A 46 1.40 -0.94 3.49
C LEU A 46 2.50 -1.59 2.63
N VAL A 47 3.12 -2.65 3.16
CA VAL A 47 4.06 -3.48 2.42
C VAL A 47 3.38 -4.81 2.07
N PRO A 48 2.95 -5.01 0.81
CA PRO A 48 2.32 -6.26 0.42
C PRO A 48 3.34 -7.40 0.48
N GLY A 49 3.00 -8.48 1.19
CA GLY A 49 3.84 -9.67 1.28
C GLY A 49 3.36 -10.76 0.33
N SER A 50 4.15 -11.12 -0.67
CA SER A 50 4.09 -12.46 -1.27
C SER A 50 5.01 -13.34 -0.45
N GLY A 51 4.47 -13.99 0.58
CA GLY A 51 5.21 -15.00 1.33
C GLY A 51 5.84 -15.96 0.33
N ARG A 52 7.18 -16.01 0.30
CA ARG A 52 7.91 -17.03 -0.43
C ARG A 52 7.49 -18.36 0.19
N SER A 53 6.72 -19.18 -0.54
CA SER A 53 6.52 -20.57 -0.16
C SER A 53 7.90 -21.21 0.02
N PRO A 54 8.21 -21.78 1.20
CA PRO A 54 9.46 -22.52 1.37
C PRO A 54 9.46 -23.73 0.41
N PRO A 55 10.65 -24.16 -0.06
CA PRO A 55 10.78 -25.32 -0.95
C PRO A 55 10.33 -26.63 -0.29
#